data_AF-A0A1X0DMT9-F1
#
_entry.id   AF-A0A1X0DMT9-F1
#
_cell.length_a   1.000
_cell.length_b   1.000
_cell.length_c   1.000
_cell.angle_alpha   90.00
_cell.angle_beta   90.00
_cell.angle_gamma   90.00
#
_symmetry.space_group_name_H-M   'P 1'
#
loop_
_entity.id
_entity.type
_entity.pdbx_description
1 polymer ?
#
loop_
_entity_poly.entity_id
_entity_poly.type
_entity_poly.pdbx_seq_one_letter_code
_entity_poly.pdbx_strand_id
1 'polypeptide(L)'
;MGNYPIAVALCAVGLLPLAACSSRHEGTPSTPTSSTTDQAETAAPAQTPADGIEVSPGGVTTGVQATPDATESGYGQACLAAKSWFDTRGTEPKPLVEEYLKSVQDPGYTGPGTFGKTWSVLTAGEQSAVIMAANGAADGLCG
;
A
#
# COMPACT_ATOMS: atom_id res chain seq x y z
N MET A 1 36.55 -20.99 -25.19
CA MET A 1 37.51 -19.90 -24.92
C MET A 1 36.66 -18.65 -24.67
N GLY A 2 36.36 -18.21 -23.45
CA GLY A 2 37.28 -17.92 -22.36
C GLY A 2 37.96 -16.58 -22.62
N ASN A 3 37.51 -15.51 -21.96
CA ASN A 3 38.35 -14.43 -21.41
C ASN A 3 37.50 -13.40 -20.63
N TYR A 4 37.63 -13.45 -19.30
CA TYR A 4 37.35 -12.34 -18.39
C TYR A 4 38.63 -11.51 -18.20
N PRO A 5 38.52 -10.18 -18.03
CA PRO A 5 39.46 -9.48 -17.17
C PRO A 5 38.81 -8.99 -15.87
N ILE A 6 39.35 -9.51 -14.76
CA ILE A 6 39.21 -9.02 -13.40
C ILE A 6 40.06 -7.75 -13.25
N ALA A 7 39.52 -6.71 -12.62
CA ALA A 7 40.33 -5.69 -11.95
C ALA A 7 39.57 -5.15 -10.72
N VAL A 8 40.17 -5.39 -9.56
CA VAL A 8 39.77 -4.95 -8.22
C VAL A 8 40.29 -3.53 -7.97
N ALA A 9 39.51 -2.65 -7.35
CA ALA A 9 40.06 -1.48 -6.65
C ALA A 9 39.17 -1.05 -5.47
N LEU A 10 39.76 -1.08 -4.28
CA LEU A 10 39.23 -0.65 -2.99
C LEU A 10 38.96 0.86 -2.94
N CYS A 11 37.88 1.28 -2.26
CA CYS A 11 37.73 2.65 -1.76
C CYS A 11 37.33 2.66 -0.28
N ALA A 12 38.35 2.98 0.54
CA ALA A 12 38.38 3.75 1.78
C ALA A 12 37.21 3.70 2.79
N VAL A 13 37.53 3.15 3.96
CA VAL A 13 36.85 3.38 5.25
C VAL A 13 37.23 4.78 5.77
N GLY A 14 36.23 5.60 6.10
CA GLY A 14 36.38 6.87 6.83
C GLY A 14 35.65 6.83 8.18
N LEU A 15 36.31 7.31 9.23
CA LEU A 15 35.97 7.19 10.66
C LEU A 15 35.35 8.49 11.25
N LEU A 16 34.26 8.33 12.03
CA LEU A 16 33.88 8.98 13.32
C LEU A 16 33.69 10.52 13.43
N PRO A 17 33.18 11.06 14.58
CA PRO A 17 31.80 11.12 15.08
C PRO A 17 31.36 12.60 15.34
N LEU A 18 30.16 12.86 15.89
CA LEU A 18 29.88 13.87 16.93
C LEU A 18 28.37 13.95 17.25
N ALA A 19 28.08 14.18 18.53
CA ALA A 19 26.77 14.17 19.18
C ALA A 19 25.96 15.47 18.99
N ALA A 20 24.63 15.37 19.15
CA ALA A 20 23.77 16.37 19.81
C ALA A 20 22.32 15.81 19.87
N CYS A 21 21.88 15.30 21.02
CA CYS A 21 21.16 16.04 22.06
C CYS A 21 19.71 16.43 21.71
N SER A 22 18.82 15.67 22.34
CA SER A 22 17.40 15.89 22.62
C SER A 22 16.94 17.35 22.61
N SER A 23 15.96 17.66 21.76
CA SER A 23 15.09 18.81 21.99
C SER A 23 13.94 18.38 22.87
N ARG A 24 14.12 18.57 24.19
CA ARG A 24 13.00 18.68 25.12
C ARG A 24 12.29 20.00 24.83
N HIS A 25 11.06 19.93 24.32
CA HIS A 25 10.13 21.05 24.38
C HIS A 25 9.20 20.84 25.56
N GLU A 26 9.30 21.74 26.52
CA GLU A 26 8.41 21.95 27.65
C GLU A 26 7.01 22.34 27.14
N GLY A 27 5.97 21.77 27.74
CA GLY A 27 4.59 22.13 27.45
C GLY A 27 3.65 21.48 28.44
N THR A 28 3.37 22.17 29.53
CA THR A 28 2.21 21.96 30.42
C THR A 28 0.92 21.66 29.64
N PRO A 29 0.00 20.84 30.17
CA PRO A 29 -1.25 20.52 29.48
C PRO A 29 -2.11 21.78 29.44
N SER A 30 -2.32 22.32 28.26
CA SER A 30 -3.36 23.30 28.00
C SER A 30 -4.18 22.73 26.86
N THR A 31 -5.37 22.26 27.22
CA THR A 31 -6.49 22.07 26.32
C THR A 31 -6.83 23.40 25.66
N PRO A 32 -6.83 23.49 24.33
CA PRO A 32 -7.77 24.37 23.65
C PRO A 32 -8.93 23.55 23.11
N THR A 33 -10.10 23.82 23.68
CA THR A 33 -11.40 23.51 23.12
C THR A 33 -11.58 24.20 21.76
N SER A 34 -12.00 23.40 20.78
CA SER A 34 -12.78 23.72 19.57
C SER A 34 -12.23 24.74 18.56
N SER A 35 -12.06 24.25 17.32
CA SER A 35 -12.50 24.98 16.13
C SER A 35 -12.94 23.96 15.07
N THR A 36 -14.25 23.80 14.93
CA THR A 36 -14.89 23.26 13.73
C THR A 36 -14.31 23.96 12.51
N THR A 37 -13.75 23.20 11.58
CA THR A 37 -13.62 23.62 10.19
C THR A 37 -14.45 22.65 9.38
N ASP A 38 -15.62 23.14 8.95
CA ASP A 38 -16.40 22.59 7.87
C ASP A 38 -15.51 22.31 6.66
N GLN A 39 -15.28 21.03 6.36
CA GLN A 39 -15.01 20.58 5.00
C GLN A 39 -16.24 19.80 4.55
N ALA A 40 -17.20 20.54 4.01
CA ALA A 40 -18.19 19.98 3.12
C ALA A 40 -17.53 19.81 1.75
N GLU A 41 -17.03 18.61 1.46
CA GLU A 41 -17.01 18.10 0.09
C GLU A 41 -17.73 16.76 0.08
N THR A 42 -18.78 16.71 -0.73
CA THR A 42 -19.71 15.58 -0.83
C THR A 42 -19.01 14.41 -1.51
N ALA A 43 -18.48 13.49 -0.71
CA ALA A 43 -18.60 12.07 -0.99
C ALA A 43 -19.57 11.52 0.06
N ALA A 44 -20.63 10.83 -0.39
CA ALA A 44 -21.52 10.14 0.52
C ALA A 44 -20.68 9.35 1.54
N PRO A 45 -21.03 9.34 2.85
CA PRO A 45 -20.34 8.48 3.78
C PRO A 45 -20.42 7.07 3.19
N ALA A 46 -19.28 6.50 2.84
CA ALA A 46 -19.19 5.06 2.67
C ALA A 46 -19.71 4.52 4.00
N GLN A 47 -20.94 4.02 3.98
CA GLN A 47 -21.57 3.42 5.14
C GLN A 47 -20.56 2.37 5.56
N THR A 48 -19.87 2.54 6.70
CA THR A 48 -19.00 1.49 7.24
C THR A 48 -19.91 0.28 7.41
N PRO A 49 -19.80 -0.77 6.57
CA PRO A 49 -20.80 -1.81 6.61
C PRO A 49 -20.71 -2.53 7.94
N ALA A 50 -21.83 -3.02 8.44
CA ALA A 50 -21.95 -3.66 9.74
C ALA A 50 -20.96 -4.83 9.96
N ASP A 51 -20.35 -5.32 8.88
CA ASP A 51 -19.41 -6.43 8.82
C ASP A 51 -17.93 -6.01 8.59
N GLY A 52 -17.62 -4.70 8.56
CA GLY A 52 -16.25 -4.20 8.39
C GLY A 52 -15.68 -4.35 6.97
N ILE A 53 -16.49 -4.69 5.97
CA ILE A 53 -16.10 -4.76 4.55
C ILE A 53 -16.61 -3.53 3.84
N GLU A 54 -15.75 -2.68 3.28
CA GLU A 54 -16.16 -1.52 2.48
C GLU A 54 -16.31 -1.91 1.01
N VAL A 55 -17.43 -1.54 0.41
CA VAL A 55 -17.75 -1.83 -0.98
C VAL A 55 -18.10 -0.53 -1.70
N SER A 56 -17.43 -0.28 -2.82
CA SER A 56 -17.70 0.85 -3.72
C SER A 56 -19.08 0.73 -4.39
N PRO A 57 -19.66 1.84 -4.92
CA PRO A 57 -20.87 1.77 -5.74
C PRO A 57 -20.77 0.83 -6.95
N GLY A 58 -19.54 0.56 -7.43
CA GLY A 58 -19.25 -0.40 -8.49
C GLY A 58 -19.29 -1.87 -8.06
N GLY A 59 -19.57 -2.16 -6.78
CA GLY A 59 -19.60 -3.51 -6.21
C GLY A 59 -18.22 -4.09 -5.89
N VAL A 60 -17.16 -3.28 -5.94
CA VAL A 60 -15.78 -3.69 -5.66
C VAL A 60 -15.49 -3.52 -4.19
N THR A 61 -14.96 -4.55 -3.53
CA THR A 61 -14.45 -4.43 -2.16
C THR A 61 -13.22 -3.53 -2.16
N THR A 62 -13.30 -2.38 -1.50
CA THR A 62 -12.23 -1.38 -1.43
C THR A 62 -11.61 -1.28 -0.04
N GLY A 63 -12.19 -1.93 0.95
CA GLY A 63 -11.67 -2.00 2.31
C GLY A 63 -12.11 -3.28 3.01
N VAL A 64 -11.24 -3.83 3.86
CA VAL A 64 -11.55 -4.97 4.74
C VAL A 64 -10.95 -4.66 6.09
N GLN A 65 -11.78 -4.57 7.13
CA GLN A 65 -11.39 -4.27 8.51
C GLN A 65 -10.77 -5.51 9.17
N ALA A 66 -9.61 -5.90 8.68
CA ALA A 66 -8.75 -6.93 9.23
C ALA A 66 -7.30 -6.42 9.21
N THR A 67 -6.48 -6.89 10.17
CA THR A 67 -5.03 -6.67 10.09
C THR A 67 -4.51 -7.31 8.79
N PRO A 68 -3.80 -6.55 7.93
CA PRO A 68 -3.21 -7.11 6.73
C PRO A 68 -2.32 -8.31 7.07
N ASP A 69 -2.58 -9.42 6.40
CA ASP A 69 -1.83 -10.67 6.57
C ASP A 69 -1.20 -11.04 5.23
N ALA A 70 0.11 -10.83 5.14
CA ALA A 70 0.93 -11.26 4.03
C ALA A 70 2.37 -11.43 4.52
N THR A 71 3.07 -12.40 3.96
CA THR A 71 4.54 -12.42 4.07
C THR A 71 5.12 -11.17 3.40
N GLU A 72 6.30 -10.75 3.83
CA GLU A 72 7.00 -9.59 3.23
C GLU A 72 7.14 -9.76 1.70
N SER A 73 7.56 -10.94 1.26
CA SER A 73 7.68 -11.25 -0.16
C SER A 73 6.34 -11.28 -0.87
N GLY A 74 5.29 -11.83 -0.23
CA GLY A 74 3.93 -11.83 -0.77
C GLY A 74 3.39 -10.42 -0.99
N TYR A 75 3.51 -9.55 0.01
CA TYR A 75 3.13 -8.14 -0.09
C TYR A 75 3.93 -7.44 -1.20
N GLY A 76 5.26 -7.61 -1.22
CA GLY A 76 6.11 -7.03 -2.25
C GLY A 76 5.71 -7.44 -3.67
N GLN A 77 5.41 -8.73 -3.89
CA GLN A 77 4.93 -9.21 -5.18
C GLN A 77 3.55 -8.67 -5.55
N ALA A 78 2.61 -8.60 -4.60
CA ALA A 78 1.29 -8.03 -4.85
C ALA A 78 1.36 -6.53 -5.20
N CYS A 79 2.22 -5.80 -4.49
CA CYS A 79 2.49 -4.37 -4.73
C CYS A 79 3.09 -4.17 -6.14
N LEU A 80 4.14 -4.92 -6.49
CA LEU A 80 4.77 -4.84 -7.82
C LEU A 80 3.81 -5.25 -8.94
N ALA A 81 2.95 -6.24 -8.71
CA ALA A 81 1.92 -6.64 -9.66
C ALA A 81 0.91 -5.51 -9.91
N ALA A 82 0.41 -4.88 -8.84
CA ALA A 82 -0.47 -3.71 -8.94
C ALA A 82 0.22 -2.54 -9.66
N LYS A 83 1.46 -2.23 -9.29
CA LYS A 83 2.27 -1.21 -9.97
C LYS A 83 2.39 -1.49 -11.47
N SER A 84 2.74 -2.72 -11.84
CA SER A 84 2.87 -3.09 -13.26
C SER A 84 1.55 -2.91 -14.02
N TRP A 85 0.42 -3.22 -13.38
CA TRP A 85 -0.90 -3.03 -13.95
C TRP A 85 -1.19 -1.54 -14.19
N PHE A 86 -0.90 -0.67 -13.21
CA PHE A 86 -1.05 0.78 -13.36
C PHE A 86 -0.15 1.34 -14.47
N ASP A 87 1.12 0.92 -14.49
CA ASP A 87 2.10 1.37 -15.48
C ASP A 87 1.64 1.03 -16.93
N THR A 88 0.85 -0.04 -17.14
CA THR A 88 0.30 -0.37 -18.46
C THR A 88 -0.78 0.60 -18.97
N ARG A 89 -1.38 1.40 -18.09
CA ARG A 89 -2.46 2.33 -18.47
C ARG A 89 -1.95 3.73 -18.85
N GLY A 90 -0.73 4.08 -18.44
CA GLY A 90 -0.11 5.36 -18.81
C GLY A 90 -0.81 6.60 -18.23
N THR A 91 -1.67 6.44 -17.22
CA THR A 91 -2.35 7.52 -16.51
C THR A 91 -1.96 7.53 -15.04
N GLU A 92 -2.34 8.59 -14.33
CA GLU A 92 -2.19 8.67 -12.87
C GLU A 92 -2.76 7.40 -12.19
N PRO A 93 -2.01 6.74 -11.28
CA PRO A 93 -2.46 5.47 -10.68
C PRO A 93 -3.65 5.62 -9.72
N LYS A 94 -3.76 6.75 -9.01
CA LYS A 94 -4.74 6.93 -7.93
C LYS A 94 -6.20 6.73 -8.36
N PRO A 95 -6.67 7.33 -9.47
CA PRO A 95 -8.02 7.09 -9.97
C PRO A 95 -8.29 5.66 -10.43
N LEU A 96 -7.25 4.84 -10.64
CA LEU A 96 -7.37 3.50 -11.18
C LEU A 96 -7.45 2.39 -10.11
N VAL A 97 -7.29 2.72 -8.83
CA VAL A 97 -7.25 1.72 -7.75
C VAL A 97 -8.51 0.83 -7.75
N GLU A 98 -9.70 1.42 -7.90
CA GLU A 98 -10.95 0.65 -7.94
C GLU A 98 -11.02 -0.26 -9.17
N GLU A 99 -10.53 0.18 -10.34
CA GLU A 99 -10.49 -0.66 -11.55
C GLU A 99 -9.51 -1.83 -11.39
N TYR A 100 -8.35 -1.60 -10.77
CA TYR A 100 -7.43 -2.68 -10.44
C TYR A 100 -8.07 -3.67 -9.45
N LEU A 101 -8.66 -3.17 -8.37
CA LEU A 101 -9.33 -4.00 -7.37
C LEU A 101 -10.48 -4.82 -7.97
N LYS A 102 -11.21 -4.24 -8.92
CA LYS A 102 -12.23 -4.95 -9.70
C LYS A 102 -11.63 -6.11 -10.48
N SER A 103 -10.48 -5.91 -11.11
CA SER A 103 -9.81 -6.94 -11.92
C SER A 103 -9.33 -8.14 -11.09
N VAL A 104 -8.79 -7.88 -9.90
CA VAL A 104 -8.29 -8.94 -9.01
C VAL A 104 -9.40 -9.66 -8.24
N GLN A 105 -10.59 -9.04 -8.18
CA GLN A 105 -11.81 -9.62 -7.60
C GLN A 105 -12.63 -10.43 -8.59
N ASP A 106 -12.26 -10.45 -9.87
CA ASP A 106 -12.90 -11.33 -10.84
C ASP A 106 -12.76 -12.81 -10.39
N PRO A 107 -13.84 -13.62 -10.43
CA PRO A 107 -13.82 -15.00 -9.93
C PRO A 107 -12.73 -15.89 -10.54
N GLY A 108 -12.27 -15.58 -11.76
CA GLY A 108 -11.21 -16.31 -12.44
C GLY A 108 -9.81 -15.74 -12.23
N TYR A 109 -9.66 -14.57 -11.62
CA TYR A 109 -8.35 -13.96 -11.43
C TYR A 109 -7.53 -14.77 -10.42
N THR A 110 -6.30 -15.10 -10.79
CA THR A 110 -5.30 -15.69 -9.91
C THR A 110 -3.94 -15.20 -10.35
N GLY A 111 -3.20 -14.57 -9.44
CA GLY A 111 -1.90 -14.01 -9.79
C GLY A 111 -1.13 -13.47 -8.58
N PRO A 112 0.06 -12.89 -8.81
CA PRO A 112 0.86 -12.30 -7.73
C PRO A 112 0.11 -11.19 -6.98
N GLY A 113 -0.79 -10.47 -7.65
CA GLY A 113 -1.67 -9.47 -7.03
C GLY A 113 -2.61 -10.02 -5.96
N THR A 114 -2.84 -11.33 -5.93
CA THR A 114 -3.73 -12.04 -4.98
C THR A 114 -3.04 -13.25 -4.35
N PHE A 115 -1.71 -13.21 -4.20
CA PHE A 115 -0.92 -14.28 -3.58
C PHE A 115 -1.11 -15.67 -4.23
N GLY A 116 -1.44 -15.71 -5.52
CA GLY A 116 -1.70 -16.95 -6.26
C GLY A 116 -3.03 -17.62 -5.92
N LYS A 117 -3.97 -16.88 -5.33
CA LYS A 117 -5.31 -17.34 -4.94
C LYS A 117 -6.40 -16.53 -5.65
N THR A 118 -7.58 -17.11 -5.82
CA THR A 118 -8.78 -16.32 -6.19
C THR A 118 -9.21 -15.46 -5.01
N TRP A 119 -9.85 -14.33 -5.27
CA TRP A 119 -10.33 -13.43 -4.21
C TRP A 119 -11.19 -14.13 -3.15
N SER A 120 -12.06 -15.04 -3.59
CA SER A 120 -12.99 -15.79 -2.73
C SER A 120 -12.33 -16.76 -1.75
N VAL A 121 -11.07 -17.16 -1.99
CA VAL A 121 -10.34 -18.07 -1.10
C VAL A 121 -9.32 -17.35 -0.20
N LEU A 122 -9.17 -16.04 -0.36
CA LEU A 122 -8.35 -15.22 0.52
C LEU A 122 -8.99 -15.12 1.91
N THR A 123 -8.17 -15.11 2.96
CA THR A 123 -8.65 -14.69 4.28
C THR A 123 -8.96 -13.19 4.28
N ALA A 124 -9.70 -12.70 5.27
CA ALA A 124 -9.94 -11.25 5.43
C ALA A 124 -8.63 -10.45 5.56
N GLY A 125 -7.63 -11.00 6.28
CA GLY A 125 -6.31 -10.37 6.41
C GLY A 125 -5.57 -10.32 5.07
N GLU A 126 -5.65 -11.37 4.26
CA GLU A 126 -5.07 -11.38 2.92
C GLU A 126 -5.79 -10.40 1.98
N GLN A 127 -7.12 -10.31 2.01
CA GLN A 127 -7.87 -9.31 1.23
C GLN A 127 -7.46 -7.88 1.62
N SER A 128 -7.32 -7.61 2.93
CA SER A 128 -6.80 -6.34 3.44
C SER A 128 -5.38 -6.05 2.93
N ALA A 129 -4.51 -7.06 2.89
CA ALA A 129 -3.15 -6.92 2.35
C ALA A 129 -3.13 -6.65 0.83
N VAL A 130 -4.02 -7.26 0.04
CA VAL A 130 -4.17 -6.97 -1.41
C VAL A 130 -4.61 -5.51 -1.62
N ILE A 131 -5.60 -5.04 -0.85
CA ILE A 131 -6.08 -3.66 -0.91
C ILE A 131 -4.99 -2.67 -0.50
N MET A 132 -4.25 -2.98 0.57
CA MET A 132 -3.11 -2.17 1.00
C MET A 132 -2.03 -2.11 -0.08
N ALA A 133 -1.69 -3.24 -0.69
CA ALA A 133 -0.70 -3.31 -1.77
C ALA A 133 -1.14 -2.51 -3.01
N ALA A 134 -2.42 -2.56 -3.38
CA ALA A 134 -2.98 -1.76 -4.46
C ALA A 134 -2.87 -0.26 -4.20
N ASN A 135 -3.21 0.18 -2.99
CA ASN A 135 -3.08 1.58 -2.58
C ASN A 135 -1.61 2.02 -2.53
N GLY A 136 -0.73 1.19 -1.96
CA GLY A 136 0.71 1.44 -1.92
C GLY A 136 1.32 1.55 -3.32
N ALA A 137 0.88 0.72 -4.26
CA ALA A 137 1.26 0.83 -5.67
C ALA A 137 0.81 2.14 -6.29
N ALA A 138 -0.42 2.57 -6.02
CA ALA A 138 -0.92 3.83 -6.52
C ALA A 138 -0.25 5.06 -5.85
N ASP A 139 0.29 4.90 -4.64
CA ASP A 139 1.12 5.89 -3.93
C ASP A 139 2.60 5.88 -4.36
N GLY A 140 3.00 4.96 -5.25
CA GLY A 140 4.41 4.83 -5.66
C GLY A 140 5.32 4.22 -4.60
N LEU A 141 4.77 3.44 -3.66
CA LEU A 141 5.50 2.83 -2.54
C LEU A 141 6.01 1.41 -2.84
N CYS A 142 5.77 0.87 -4.04
CA CYS A 142 6.29 -0.44 -4.42
C CYS A 142 7.69 -0.31 -5.03
N GLY A 143 8.70 -0.88 -4.36
CA GLY A 143 10.08 -0.92 -4.85
C GLY A 143 11.07 -1.28 -3.77
#